data_AF-A0A7S0XVU2-F1
#
_entry.id   AF-A0A7S0XVU2-F1
#
_cell.length_a   1.000
_cell.length_b   1.000
_cell.length_c   1.000
_cell.angle_alpha   90.00
_cell.angle_beta   90.00
_cell.angle_gamma   90.00
#
_symmetry.space_group_name_H-M   'P 1'
#
loop_
_entity.id
_entity.type
_entity.pdbx_description
1 polymer ?
#
loop_
_entity_poly.entity_id
_entity_poly.type
_entity_poly.pdbx_seq_one_letter_code
_entity_poly.pdbx_strand_id
1 'polypeptide(L)'
;FRSSDDECTAAILVIGEEWITGAKREVCSSFLCAKLRSAGVKVRQTLLIENDVDVIAFMIRRMHLVHKYLFVIGGIGAHYGDVAMPAVAKAFGTGVVLDPSLLKRVVSAAPPTGLTAYHLRLAYAPYASELVGAGPLKEVEGGQ
;
A
#
# COMPACT_ATOMS: atom_id res chain seq x y z
N PHE A 1 11.23 1.16 37.27
CA PHE A 1 10.43 0.62 36.15
C PHE A 1 9.91 1.81 35.34
N ARG A 2 10.42 2.03 34.13
CA ARG A 2 9.86 3.07 33.23
C ARG A 2 8.46 2.60 32.83
N SER A 3 7.45 3.44 33.01
CA SER A 3 6.12 3.20 32.46
C SER A 3 6.24 3.12 30.94
N SER A 4 5.71 2.04 30.37
CA SER A 4 5.74 1.72 28.95
C SER A 4 4.64 2.46 28.17
N ASP A 5 4.47 3.75 28.45
CA ASP A 5 3.49 4.57 27.76
C ASP A 5 4.16 5.23 26.55
N ASP A 6 3.71 4.81 25.37
CA ASP A 6 4.10 5.24 24.02
C ASP A 6 5.32 4.58 23.34
N GLU A 7 5.45 3.25 23.44
CA GLU A 7 6.32 2.53 22.50
C GLU A 7 5.77 2.72 21.07
N CYS A 8 6.52 3.45 20.23
CA CYS A 8 6.16 3.74 18.86
C CYS A 8 6.17 2.45 18.03
N THR A 9 4.99 1.91 17.72
CA THR A 9 4.84 0.61 17.05
C THR A 9 4.36 0.75 15.61
N ALA A 10 4.75 -0.21 14.78
CA ALA A 10 4.28 -0.34 13.41
C ALA A 10 3.85 -1.77 13.08
N ALA A 11 3.00 -1.89 12.07
CA ALA A 11 2.72 -3.13 11.38
C ALA A 11 2.85 -2.95 9.87
N ILE A 12 3.14 -4.05 9.18
CA ILE A 12 3.33 -4.07 7.72
C ILE A 12 2.35 -5.10 7.14
N LEU A 13 1.49 -4.66 6.23
CA LEU A 13 0.58 -5.48 5.46
C LEU A 13 1.06 -5.53 4.01
N VAL A 14 1.28 -6.72 3.52
CA VAL A 14 1.89 -7.02 2.24
C VAL A 14 0.82 -7.75 1.42
N ILE A 15 0.35 -7.16 0.32
CA ILE A 15 -0.70 -7.66 -0.57
C ILE A 15 -0.12 -8.12 -1.92
N GLY A 16 -0.20 -9.41 -2.23
CA GLY A 16 0.27 -9.95 -3.51
C GLY A 16 0.33 -11.47 -3.56
N GLU A 17 -0.22 -12.07 -4.61
CA GLU A 17 -0.25 -13.53 -4.82
C GLU A 17 1.12 -14.08 -5.24
N GLU A 18 1.93 -13.29 -5.95
CA GLU A 18 3.25 -13.68 -6.42
C GLU A 18 4.23 -13.94 -5.27
N TRP A 19 3.96 -13.34 -4.11
CA TRP A 19 4.72 -13.53 -2.88
C TRP A 19 4.25 -14.79 -2.14
N ILE A 20 2.94 -15.05 -2.13
CA ILE A 20 2.34 -16.23 -1.50
C ILE A 20 2.71 -17.50 -2.27
N THR A 21 2.61 -17.46 -3.60
CA THR A 21 2.98 -18.57 -4.48
C THR A 21 4.49 -18.83 -4.51
N GLY A 22 5.29 -17.89 -3.99
CA GLY A 22 6.76 -17.95 -4.05
C GLY A 22 7.33 -17.72 -5.44
N ALA A 23 6.50 -17.27 -6.41
CA ALA A 23 6.96 -16.89 -7.75
C ALA A 23 7.99 -15.76 -7.69
N LYS A 24 7.88 -14.87 -6.70
CA LYS A 24 8.88 -13.84 -6.38
C LYS A 24 9.19 -13.82 -4.89
N ARG A 25 10.44 -13.52 -4.56
CA ARG A 25 10.87 -13.31 -3.16
C ARG A 25 10.42 -11.93 -2.68
N GLU A 26 9.60 -11.90 -1.63
CA GLU A 26 9.23 -10.67 -0.93
C GLU A 26 10.42 -10.16 -0.10
N VAL A 27 10.82 -8.90 -0.31
CA VAL A 27 11.97 -8.27 0.37
C VAL A 27 11.64 -6.91 0.99
N CYS A 28 10.50 -6.32 0.65
CA CYS A 28 10.11 -4.98 1.08
C CYS A 28 9.88 -4.93 2.59
N SER A 29 9.24 -5.95 3.16
CA SER A 29 9.01 -6.03 4.61
C SER A 29 10.32 -6.02 5.39
N SER A 30 11.32 -6.77 4.94
CA SER A 30 12.64 -6.83 5.58
C SER A 30 13.36 -5.48 5.54
N PHE A 31 13.32 -4.80 4.40
CA PHE A 31 13.87 -3.46 4.23
C PHE A 31 13.17 -2.44 5.13
N LEU A 32 11.84 -2.45 5.15
CA LEU A 32 11.04 -1.52 5.94
C LEU A 32 11.23 -1.75 7.44
N CYS A 33 11.30 -3.01 7.88
CA CYS A 33 11.67 -3.37 9.26
C CYS A 33 13.01 -2.76 9.67
N ALA A 34 14.03 -2.86 8.82
CA ALA A 34 15.35 -2.28 9.11
C ALA A 34 15.29 -0.75 9.20
N LYS A 35 14.59 -0.08 8.28
CA LYS A 35 14.42 1.38 8.27
C LYS A 35 13.65 1.88 9.49
N LEU A 36 12.52 1.25 9.82
CA LEU A 36 11.70 1.59 10.97
C LEU A 36 12.46 1.38 12.28
N ARG A 37 13.21 0.28 12.39
CA ARG A 37 14.08 0.04 13.55
C ARG A 37 15.11 1.15 13.74
N SER A 38 15.79 1.56 12.66
CA SER A 38 16.76 2.67 12.71
C SER A 38 16.10 4.02 13.08
N ALA A 39 14.81 4.17 12.80
CA ALA A 39 14.01 5.34 13.20
C ALA A 39 13.41 5.21 14.62
N GLY A 40 13.72 4.15 15.37
CA GLY A 40 13.18 3.92 16.71
C GLY A 40 11.75 3.39 16.74
N VAL A 41 11.20 2.97 15.60
CA VAL A 41 9.86 2.38 15.47
C VAL A 41 9.96 0.86 15.52
N LYS A 42 9.21 0.24 16.43
CA LYS A 42 9.20 -1.21 16.60
C LYS A 42 8.12 -1.84 15.74
N VAL A 43 8.53 -2.56 14.70
CA VAL A 43 7.60 -3.40 13.93
C VAL A 43 7.18 -4.60 14.79
N ARG A 44 5.87 -4.73 15.02
CA ARG A 44 5.29 -5.80 15.85
C ARG A 44 4.74 -6.96 15.03
N GLN A 45 4.34 -6.68 13.79
CA GLN A 45 3.68 -7.66 12.94
C GLN A 45 3.95 -7.34 11.46
N THR A 46 4.25 -8.38 10.69
CA THR A 46 4.21 -8.37 9.22
C THR A 46 3.24 -9.45 8.78
N LEU A 47 2.37 -9.15 7.82
CA LEU A 47 1.41 -10.10 7.26
C LEU A 47 1.44 -10.04 5.74
N LEU A 48 1.37 -11.21 5.12
CA LEU A 48 1.26 -11.38 3.68
C LEU A 48 -0.12 -11.97 3.36
N ILE A 49 -0.87 -11.34 2.46
CA ILE A 49 -2.24 -11.73 2.08
C ILE A 49 -2.49 -11.57 0.57
N GLU A 50 -3.54 -12.24 0.08
CA GLU A 50 -3.99 -12.17 -1.32
C GLU A 50 -4.68 -10.84 -1.65
N ASN A 51 -4.89 -10.60 -2.94
CA ASN A 51 -5.60 -9.43 -3.47
C ASN A 51 -7.12 -9.55 -3.31
N ASP A 52 -7.60 -9.60 -2.07
CA ASP A 52 -9.03 -9.63 -1.75
C ASP A 52 -9.45 -8.40 -0.93
N VAL A 53 -10.41 -7.64 -1.45
CA VAL A 53 -10.87 -6.38 -0.86
C VAL A 53 -11.33 -6.56 0.59
N ASP A 54 -12.03 -7.65 0.90
CA ASP A 54 -12.66 -7.87 2.19
C ASP A 54 -11.66 -8.33 3.24
N VAL A 55 -10.75 -9.24 2.84
CA VAL A 55 -9.63 -9.68 3.66
C VAL A 55 -8.71 -8.51 3.98
N ILE A 56 -8.29 -7.73 2.97
CA ILE A 56 -7.42 -6.57 3.18
C ILE A 56 -8.11 -5.55 4.10
N ALA A 57 -9.37 -5.20 3.85
CA ALA A 57 -10.09 -4.23 4.66
C ALA A 57 -10.25 -4.71 6.12
N PHE A 58 -10.51 -6.00 6.32
CA PHE A 58 -10.57 -6.61 7.65
C PHE A 58 -9.23 -6.54 8.38
N MET A 59 -8.13 -6.87 7.70
CA MET A 59 -6.80 -6.81 8.30
C MET A 59 -6.38 -5.38 8.62
N ILE A 60 -6.67 -4.40 7.76
CA ILE A 60 -6.44 -2.98 8.04
C ILE A 60 -7.17 -2.57 9.31
N ARG A 61 -8.49 -2.82 9.41
CA ARG A 61 -9.30 -2.49 10.60
C ARG A 61 -8.70 -3.07 11.88
N ARG A 62 -8.27 -4.33 11.84
CA ARG A 62 -7.66 -5.00 13.00
C ARG A 62 -6.30 -4.40 13.34
N MET A 63 -5.43 -4.19 12.35
CA MET A 63 -4.04 -3.80 12.57
C MET A 63 -3.89 -2.33 12.96
N HIS A 64 -4.69 -1.42 12.37
CA HIS A 64 -4.58 0.00 12.67
C HIS A 64 -5.04 0.36 14.09
N LEU A 65 -5.86 -0.49 14.74
CA LEU A 65 -6.34 -0.25 16.10
C LEU A 65 -5.29 -0.53 17.17
N VAL A 66 -4.32 -1.39 16.87
CA VAL A 66 -3.34 -1.90 17.86
C VAL A 66 -1.90 -1.47 17.56
N HIS A 67 -1.68 -0.72 16.47
CA HIS A 67 -0.37 -0.18 16.09
C HIS A 67 -0.48 1.30 15.73
N LYS A 68 0.55 2.09 16.06
CA LYS A 68 0.60 3.53 15.75
C LYS A 68 0.74 3.80 14.25
N TYR A 69 1.48 2.95 13.54
CA TYR A 69 1.62 3.01 12.08
C TYR A 69 1.24 1.68 11.43
N LEU A 70 0.55 1.77 10.30
CA LEU A 70 0.29 0.64 9.41
C LEU A 70 0.82 0.99 8.02
N PHE A 71 1.74 0.19 7.50
CA PHE A 71 2.23 0.29 6.15
C PHE A 71 1.55 -0.77 5.29
N VAL A 72 0.95 -0.37 4.18
CA VAL A 72 0.38 -1.29 3.19
C VAL A 72 1.26 -1.26 1.95
N ILE A 73 1.69 -2.43 1.49
CA ILE A 73 2.62 -2.61 0.37
C ILE A 73 1.98 -3.57 -0.63
N GLY A 74 2.04 -3.25 -1.92
CA GLY A 74 1.45 -4.08 -2.97
C GLY A 74 -0.04 -3.84 -3.18
N GLY A 75 -0.60 -4.49 -4.20
CA GLY A 75 -1.99 -4.28 -4.64
C GLY A 75 -2.30 -2.86 -5.13
N ILE A 76 -1.26 -2.09 -5.46
CA ILE A 76 -1.34 -0.72 -5.99
C ILE A 76 -0.68 -0.72 -7.37
N GLY A 77 -1.49 -0.74 -8.41
CA GLY A 77 -1.01 -0.84 -9.79
C GLY A 77 -2.12 -0.66 -10.81
N ALA A 78 -1.76 -0.82 -12.08
CA ALA A 78 -2.67 -0.78 -13.21
C ALA A 78 -3.23 -2.17 -13.57
N HIS A 79 -2.92 -3.23 -12.80
CA HIS A 79 -3.47 -4.55 -13.06
C HIS A 79 -4.91 -4.66 -12.53
N TYR A 80 -5.73 -5.50 -13.19
CA TYR A 80 -7.13 -5.66 -12.81
C TYR A 80 -7.31 -6.14 -11.37
N GLY A 81 -6.39 -6.96 -10.87
CA GLY A 81 -6.38 -7.51 -9.52
C GLY A 81 -5.86 -6.55 -8.44
N ASP A 82 -5.38 -5.35 -8.78
CA ASP A 82 -4.90 -4.39 -7.78
C ASP A 82 -6.07 -3.76 -7.03
N VAL A 83 -6.22 -4.09 -5.75
CA VAL A 83 -7.39 -3.75 -4.94
C VAL A 83 -7.08 -3.01 -3.63
N ALA A 84 -5.83 -2.59 -3.42
CA ALA A 84 -5.44 -1.95 -2.15
C ALA A 84 -6.20 -0.63 -1.90
N MET A 85 -6.34 0.25 -2.89
CA MET A 85 -7.05 1.54 -2.70
C MET A 85 -8.53 1.34 -2.34
N PRO A 86 -9.32 0.52 -3.07
CA PRO A 86 -10.68 0.16 -2.65
C PRO A 86 -10.74 -0.48 -1.26
N ALA A 87 -9.80 -1.36 -0.91
CA ALA A 87 -9.80 -2.03 0.38
C ALA A 87 -9.50 -1.08 1.54
N VAL A 88 -8.56 -0.14 1.37
CA VAL A 88 -8.29 0.93 2.34
C VAL A 88 -9.54 1.79 2.52
N ALA A 89 -10.17 2.22 1.42
CA ALA A 89 -11.41 2.99 1.48
C ALA A 89 -12.51 2.24 2.26
N LYS A 90 -12.71 0.94 1.96
CA LYS A 90 -13.64 0.07 2.68
C LYS A 90 -13.28 -0.10 4.15
N ALA A 91 -12.00 -0.16 4.51
CA ALA A 91 -11.56 -0.30 5.90
C ALA A 91 -11.99 0.90 6.75
N PHE A 92 -11.94 2.11 6.19
CA PHE A 92 -12.27 3.36 6.87
C PHE A 92 -13.70 3.86 6.59
N GLY A 93 -14.52 3.08 5.86
CA GLY A 93 -15.89 3.48 5.52
C GLY A 93 -15.95 4.69 4.59
N THR A 94 -14.92 4.89 3.76
CA THR A 94 -14.84 5.98 2.79
C THR A 94 -14.99 5.46 1.36
N GLY A 95 -15.11 6.39 0.40
CA GLY A 95 -15.06 6.09 -1.03
C GLY A 95 -13.67 6.29 -1.61
N VAL A 96 -13.45 5.82 -2.83
CA VAL A 96 -12.31 6.24 -3.67
C VAL A 96 -12.72 7.42 -4.52
N VAL A 97 -11.86 8.43 -4.60
CA VAL A 97 -12.09 9.65 -5.37
C VAL A 97 -10.91 9.90 -6.31
N LEU A 98 -11.19 10.54 -7.44
CA LEU A 98 -10.15 10.97 -8.36
C LEU A 98 -9.34 12.10 -7.70
N ASP A 99 -8.05 11.87 -7.52
CA ASP A 99 -7.11 12.86 -7.02
C ASP A 99 -6.49 13.63 -8.21
N PRO A 100 -6.69 14.95 -8.32
CA PRO A 100 -6.16 15.74 -9.44
C PRO A 100 -4.63 15.74 -9.54
N SER A 101 -3.93 15.60 -8.41
CA SER A 101 -2.47 15.58 -8.37
C SER A 101 -1.93 14.25 -8.87
N LEU A 102 -2.56 13.13 -8.49
CA LEU A 102 -2.25 11.82 -9.04
C LEU A 102 -2.61 11.77 -10.53
N LEU A 103 -3.76 12.30 -10.94
CA LEU A 103 -4.15 12.35 -12.35
C LEU A 103 -3.11 13.07 -13.21
N LYS A 104 -2.64 14.24 -12.77
CA LYS A 104 -1.57 14.97 -13.47
C LYS A 104 -0.32 14.11 -13.64
N ARG A 105 0.06 13.35 -12.61
CA ARG A 105 1.24 12.46 -12.66
C ARG A 105 1.02 11.30 -13.63
N VAL A 106 -0.14 10.66 -13.59
CA VAL A 106 -0.51 9.58 -14.51
C VAL A 106 -0.48 10.07 -15.96
N VAL A 107 -1.04 11.25 -16.23
CA VAL A 107 -1.04 11.84 -17.58
C VAL A 107 0.36 12.20 -18.04
N SER A 108 1.18 12.80 -17.17
CA SER A 108 2.57 13.13 -17.50
C SER A 108 3.45 11.89 -17.73
N ALA A 109 3.06 10.75 -17.16
CA ALA A 109 3.73 9.46 -17.34
C ALA A 109 3.02 8.56 -18.36
N ALA A 110 2.15 9.12 -19.21
CA ALA A 110 1.42 8.35 -20.20
C ALA A 110 2.37 7.58 -21.13
N PRO A 111 2.13 6.28 -21.38
CA PRO A 111 2.95 5.53 -22.30
C PRO A 111 2.74 6.01 -23.75
N PRO A 112 3.69 5.76 -24.67
CA PRO A 112 3.55 6.15 -26.08
C PRO A 112 2.30 5.57 -26.77
N THR A 113 1.80 4.44 -26.27
CA THR A 113 0.58 3.76 -26.73
C THR A 113 -0.71 4.49 -26.28
N GLY A 114 -0.60 5.50 -25.42
CA GLY A 114 -1.71 6.27 -24.89
C GLY A 114 -2.22 5.78 -23.53
N LEU A 115 -3.00 6.62 -22.87
CA LEU A 115 -3.64 6.28 -21.59
C LEU A 115 -4.77 5.27 -21.80
N THR A 116 -4.92 4.37 -20.83
CA THR A 116 -6.01 3.40 -20.77
C THR A 116 -6.81 3.66 -19.50
N ALA A 117 -8.00 3.08 -19.41
CA ALA A 117 -8.78 3.11 -18.17
C ALA A 117 -7.99 2.52 -16.98
N TYR A 118 -7.07 1.58 -17.23
CA TYR A 118 -6.20 0.99 -16.21
C TYR A 118 -5.19 1.99 -15.65
N HIS A 119 -4.51 2.74 -16.52
CA HIS A 119 -3.60 3.81 -16.09
C HIS A 119 -4.32 4.84 -15.22
N LEU A 120 -5.55 5.21 -15.59
CA LEU A 120 -6.36 6.17 -14.84
C LEU A 120 -6.76 5.68 -13.45
N ARG A 121 -6.76 4.36 -13.16
CA ARG A 121 -7.03 3.85 -11.81
C ARG A 121 -6.00 4.31 -10.79
N LEU A 122 -4.75 4.52 -11.20
CA LEU A 122 -3.69 5.06 -10.35
C LEU A 122 -3.95 6.50 -9.91
N ALA A 123 -4.91 7.19 -10.53
CA ALA A 123 -5.34 8.52 -10.14
C ALA A 123 -6.40 8.52 -9.03
N TYR A 124 -6.92 7.36 -8.63
CA TYR A 124 -7.91 7.24 -7.57
C TYR A 124 -7.25 6.90 -6.24
N ALA A 125 -7.69 7.58 -5.20
CA ALA A 125 -7.22 7.36 -3.83
C ALA A 125 -8.41 7.38 -2.86
N PRO A 126 -8.30 6.77 -1.67
CA PRO A 126 -9.29 6.89 -0.61
C PRO A 126 -9.59 8.37 -0.30
N TYR A 127 -10.85 8.69 -0.04
CA TYR A 127 -11.23 10.05 0.34
C TYR A 127 -10.46 10.50 1.60
N ALA A 128 -10.06 11.77 1.62
CA ALA A 128 -9.25 12.39 2.66
C ALA A 128 -7.85 11.75 2.86
N SER A 129 -7.33 11.05 1.85
CA SER A 129 -5.91 10.68 1.83
C SER A 129 -5.03 11.81 1.34
N GLU A 130 -3.76 11.75 1.71
CA GLU A 130 -2.72 12.68 1.27
C GLU A 130 -1.63 11.91 0.51
N LEU A 131 -1.19 12.50 -0.60
CA LEU A 131 -0.04 12.00 -1.34
C LEU A 131 1.27 12.44 -0.67
N VAL A 132 2.02 11.48 -0.14
CA VAL A 132 3.33 11.71 0.48
C VAL A 132 4.45 11.18 -0.42
N GLY A 133 5.49 12.00 -0.67
CA GLY A 133 6.75 11.54 -1.28
C GLY A 133 6.61 11.01 -2.71
N ALA A 134 6.15 11.85 -3.63
CA ALA A 134 5.95 11.49 -5.03
C ALA A 134 7.26 11.46 -5.86
N GLY A 135 7.90 10.30 -6.00
CA GLY A 135 8.95 10.06 -7.01
C GLY A 135 8.40 9.93 -8.45
N PRO A 136 9.22 9.76 -9.49
CA PRO A 136 8.69 9.47 -10.83
C PRO A 136 7.88 8.17 -10.83
N LEU A 137 6.72 8.16 -11.51
CA LEU A 137 5.97 6.92 -11.73
C LEU A 137 6.80 6.03 -12.65
N LYS A 138 7.09 4.81 -12.20
CA LYS A 138 7.70 3.77 -13.02
C LYS A 138 6.69 2.62 -13.09
N GLU A 139 6.39 2.14 -14.29
CA GLU A 139 5.81 0.81 -14.41
C GLU A 139 6.82 -0.18 -13.85
N VAL A 140 6.38 -1.00 -12.90
CA VAL A 140 7.12 -2.21 -12.54
C VAL A 140 6.76 -3.21 -13.62
N GLU A 141 7.55 -3.26 -14.69
CA GLU A 141 7.40 -4.30 -15.70
C GLU A 141 7.42 -5.67 -15.00
N GLY A 142 6.44 -6.51 -15.33
CA GLY A 142 6.37 -7.87 -14.85
C GLY A 142 7.54 -8.70 -15.39
N GLY A 143 8.68 -8.69 -14.68
CA GLY A 143 9.85 -9.55 -14.91
C GLY A 143 11.13 -8.83 -14.50
N GLN A 144 12.04 -9.35 -13.68
CA GLN A 144 12.37 -10.73 -13.27
C GLN A 144 12.36 -10.88 -11.75
#